data_AF-A0A0Q5GY79-F1
#
_entry.id   AF-A0A0Q5GY79-F1
#
_cell.length_a   1.000
_cell.length_b   1.000
_cell.length_c   1.000
_cell.angle_alpha   90.00
_cell.angle_beta   90.00
_cell.angle_gamma   90.00
#
_symmetry.space_group_name_H-M   'P 1'
#
loop_
_entity.id
_entity.type
_entity.pdbx_description
1 polymer ?
#
loop_
_entity_poly.entity_id
_entity_poly.type
_entity_poly.pdbx_seq_one_letter_code
_entity_poly.pdbx_strand_id
1 'polypeptide(L)'
;MEISAPGVAFTGAQEGFVARYYLDPVKIGTIGKGFTWASSAFRVWWAKHKPGIKFGPGATMTRAEADDAFLFLMREEYGAAVNEFLGREVPQHAFDGMGSVVFNAGAGTLTDRWAQAAKRGDWMTAAELLKTTRTTAKGVRLKGLVSRRLDEAELISLGDYTIGRPAEDAMADGMLVRGEKGSAVEKLQRDLQTSGFYSDGKPDGNFGPGTEAAVMEFQRSVGLDDDGFAGPRTLRALVDAIAPRAVAVPIPTPRPEVDAPAAIVSIPASVLPPVPAGLPAIVGSVNKAVGAAVGAAKGSAVAPAITLIGAKLGIIPAWVLEPEYMAAFLLIGGVVIAAAWAFISTYRAPANE
;
A
#
# COMPACT_ATOMS: atom_id res chain seq x y z
N MET A 1 -15.93 8.77 -3.76
CA MET A 1 -14.61 8.09 -3.77
C MET A 1 -13.51 9.11 -3.55
N GLU A 2 -12.32 8.70 -3.10
CA GLU A 2 -11.13 9.56 -3.02
C GLU A 2 -10.08 9.08 -4.01
N ILE A 3 -9.21 9.98 -4.48
CA ILE A 3 -8.05 9.59 -5.30
C ILE A 3 -7.11 8.80 -4.42
N SER A 4 -6.73 7.60 -4.87
CA SER A 4 -5.87 6.69 -4.10
C SER A 4 -4.44 7.23 -4.01
N ALA A 5 -3.66 6.73 -3.05
CA ALA A 5 -2.23 7.06 -2.98
C ALA A 5 -1.46 6.69 -4.28
N PRO A 6 -1.68 5.50 -4.90
CA PRO A 6 -1.17 5.21 -6.24
C PRO A 6 -1.59 6.21 -7.31
N GLY A 7 -2.85 6.67 -7.30
CA GLY A 7 -3.33 7.69 -8.24
C GLY A 7 -2.62 9.03 -8.08
N VAL A 8 -2.41 9.46 -6.83
CA VAL A 8 -1.65 10.68 -6.51
C VAL A 8 -0.19 10.54 -6.96
N ALA A 9 0.44 9.39 -6.71
CA ALA A 9 1.81 9.12 -7.15
C ALA A 9 1.92 9.16 -8.68
N PHE A 10 1.01 8.48 -9.38
CA PHE A 10 0.93 8.47 -10.83
C PHE A 10 0.82 9.88 -11.42
N THR A 11 -0.13 10.70 -10.93
CA THR A 11 -0.28 12.08 -11.41
C THR A 11 0.93 12.94 -11.06
N GLY A 12 1.45 12.79 -9.84
CA GLY A 12 2.57 13.57 -9.32
C GLY A 12 3.91 13.28 -10.00
N ALA A 13 4.12 12.06 -10.51
CA ALA A 13 5.33 11.66 -11.23
C ALA A 13 5.56 12.47 -12.53
N GLN A 14 4.48 13.02 -13.08
CA GLN A 14 4.54 13.84 -14.29
C GLN A 14 4.72 15.34 -14.01
N GLU A 15 4.75 15.73 -12.73
CA GLU A 15 4.85 17.14 -12.32
C GLU A 15 6.26 17.47 -11.84
N GLY A 16 6.85 18.51 -12.43
CA GLY A 16 8.09 19.09 -11.94
C GLY A 16 7.88 19.84 -10.62
N PHE A 17 8.93 19.96 -9.80
CA PHE A 17 8.89 20.71 -8.54
C PHE A 17 9.71 22.01 -8.63
N VAL A 18 9.10 23.14 -8.27
CA VAL A 18 9.77 24.44 -8.15
C VAL A 18 9.60 24.98 -6.72
N ALA A 19 10.69 25.05 -5.96
CA ALA A 19 10.66 25.43 -4.54
C ALA A 19 10.29 26.89 -4.25
N ARG A 20 10.34 27.76 -5.27
CA ARG A 20 10.13 29.21 -5.13
C ARG A 20 9.03 29.67 -6.07
N TYR A 21 8.28 30.67 -5.62
CA TYR A 21 7.31 31.34 -6.47
C TYR A 21 7.98 31.88 -7.74
N TYR A 22 7.33 31.66 -8.88
CA TYR A 22 7.72 32.21 -10.17
C TYR A 22 6.49 32.60 -10.99
N LEU A 23 6.70 33.39 -12.04
CA LEU A 23 5.69 33.62 -13.06
C LEU A 23 5.92 32.64 -14.21
N ASP A 24 4.90 31.88 -14.55
CA ASP A 24 4.94 30.98 -15.70
C ASP A 24 4.98 31.79 -17.05
N PRO A 25 5.11 31.11 -18.21
CA PRO A 25 5.13 31.80 -19.50
C PRO A 25 3.87 32.63 -19.82
N VAL A 26 2.74 32.34 -19.16
CA VAL A 26 1.47 33.10 -19.30
C VAL A 26 1.24 34.10 -18.17
N LYS A 27 2.27 34.37 -17.35
CA LYS A 27 2.29 35.34 -16.24
C LYS A 27 1.35 34.99 -15.09
N ILE A 28 1.04 33.72 -14.90
CA ILE A 28 0.36 33.23 -13.72
C ILE A 28 1.40 32.90 -12.65
N GLY A 29 1.12 33.33 -11.41
CA GLY A 29 1.95 33.04 -10.25
C GLY A 29 1.85 31.57 -9.86
N THR A 30 2.99 30.89 -9.85
CA THR A 30 3.08 29.44 -9.72
C THR A 30 4.16 29.04 -8.70
N ILE A 31 3.93 27.96 -7.94
CA ILE A 31 4.92 27.36 -7.03
C ILE A 31 4.73 25.83 -6.96
N GLY A 32 5.75 25.10 -6.52
CA GLY A 32 5.61 23.68 -6.22
C GLY A 32 5.44 22.83 -7.48
N LYS A 33 4.43 21.94 -7.44
CA LYS A 33 4.02 21.07 -8.54
C LYS A 33 3.05 21.76 -9.50
N GLY A 34 3.31 23.03 -9.82
CA GLY A 34 2.43 23.83 -10.68
C GLY A 34 1.24 24.47 -9.98
N PHE A 35 1.27 24.65 -8.66
CA PHE A 35 0.17 25.26 -7.92
C PHE A 35 0.03 26.74 -8.23
N THR A 36 -1.19 27.15 -8.50
CA THR A 36 -1.55 28.54 -8.76
C THR A 36 -2.65 28.99 -7.81
N TRP A 37 -2.80 30.31 -7.64
CA TRP A 37 -3.84 30.88 -6.80
C TRP A 37 -5.27 30.70 -7.34
N ALA A 38 -5.42 30.17 -8.55
CA ALA A 38 -6.72 29.85 -9.14
C ALA A 38 -7.40 28.66 -8.44
N SER A 39 -6.62 27.69 -7.94
CA SER A 39 -7.13 26.54 -7.20
C SER A 39 -7.75 26.99 -5.87
N SER A 40 -9.00 26.61 -5.62
CA SER A 40 -9.67 26.86 -4.33
C SER A 40 -9.04 26.02 -3.23
N ALA A 41 -8.75 24.75 -3.49
CA ALA A 41 -8.12 23.86 -2.53
C ALA A 41 -6.72 24.35 -2.15
N PHE A 42 -5.93 24.84 -3.09
CA PHE A 42 -4.60 25.39 -2.80
C PHE A 42 -4.68 26.62 -1.90
N ARG A 43 -5.66 27.51 -2.11
CA ARG A 43 -5.85 28.67 -1.22
C ARG A 43 -6.18 28.25 0.21
N VAL A 44 -7.04 27.25 0.37
CA VAL A 44 -7.38 26.67 1.69
C VAL A 44 -6.14 26.04 2.32
N TRP A 45 -5.40 25.22 1.57
CA TRP A 45 -4.18 24.57 2.03
C TRP A 45 -3.12 25.60 2.44
N TRP A 46 -2.88 26.63 1.61
CA TRP A 46 -1.89 27.66 1.85
C TRP A 46 -2.22 28.47 3.11
N ALA A 47 -3.47 28.89 3.28
CA ALA A 47 -3.91 29.62 4.46
C ALA A 47 -3.69 28.82 5.76
N LYS A 48 -3.87 27.49 5.71
CA LYS A 48 -3.68 26.59 6.85
C LYS A 48 -2.21 26.34 7.18
N HIS A 49 -1.36 26.10 6.18
CA HIS A 49 0.02 25.65 6.39
C HIS A 49 1.05 26.78 6.35
N LYS A 50 0.71 27.94 5.76
CA LYS A 50 1.57 29.11 5.64
C LYS A 50 0.91 30.36 6.24
N PRO A 51 0.48 30.32 7.52
CA PRO A 51 -0.26 31.42 8.12
C PRO A 51 0.57 32.71 8.10
N GLY A 52 -0.05 33.81 7.64
CA GLY A 52 0.60 35.12 7.54
C GLY A 52 1.55 35.31 6.35
N ILE A 53 1.83 34.26 5.57
CA ILE A 53 2.68 34.36 4.38
C ILE A 53 1.81 34.59 3.16
N LYS A 54 2.00 35.72 2.48
CA LYS A 54 1.30 36.01 1.22
C LYS A 54 1.85 35.12 0.09
N PHE A 55 0.97 34.58 -0.72
CA PHE A 55 1.35 33.93 -1.97
C PHE A 55 1.80 34.97 -2.99
N GLY A 56 3.06 34.88 -3.43
CA GLY A 56 3.66 35.88 -4.32
C GLY A 56 5.19 35.85 -4.26
N PRO A 57 5.86 36.88 -4.82
CA PRO A 57 7.31 36.99 -4.80
C PRO A 57 7.89 36.81 -3.39
N GLY A 58 8.87 35.92 -3.25
CA GLY A 58 9.49 35.56 -1.97
C GLY A 58 8.84 34.38 -1.24
N ALA A 59 7.65 33.93 -1.67
CA ALA A 59 7.06 32.70 -1.15
C ALA A 59 7.90 31.47 -1.54
N THR A 60 8.06 30.56 -0.59
CA THR A 60 8.80 29.32 -0.76
C THR A 60 8.00 28.14 -0.24
N MET A 61 8.29 26.97 -0.80
CA MET A 61 7.67 25.72 -0.42
C MET A 61 8.68 24.58 -0.54
N THR A 62 8.71 23.71 0.47
CA THR A 62 9.53 22.49 0.44
C THR A 62 8.88 21.42 -0.44
N ARG A 63 9.63 20.38 -0.81
CA ARG A 63 9.09 19.25 -1.57
C ARG A 63 7.99 18.52 -0.78
N ALA A 64 8.22 18.27 0.51
CA ALA A 64 7.23 17.62 1.38
C ALA A 64 5.93 18.44 1.50
N GLU A 65 6.05 19.77 1.62
CA GLU A 65 4.88 20.67 1.57
C GLU A 65 4.18 20.63 0.21
N ALA A 66 4.95 20.50 -0.89
CA ALA A 66 4.39 20.36 -2.22
C ALA A 66 3.61 19.05 -2.36
N ASP A 67 4.14 17.95 -1.84
CA ASP A 67 3.52 16.63 -1.89
C ASP A 67 2.24 16.60 -1.04
N ASP A 68 2.27 17.21 0.15
CA ASP A 68 1.09 17.34 1.01
C ASP A 68 -0.01 18.22 0.37
N ALA A 69 0.38 19.38 -0.18
CA ALA A 69 -0.55 20.21 -0.94
C ALA A 69 -1.13 19.45 -2.14
N PHE A 70 -0.29 18.73 -2.87
CA PHE A 70 -0.71 17.96 -4.04
C PHE A 70 -1.76 16.91 -3.67
N LEU A 71 -1.50 16.14 -2.61
CA LEU A 71 -2.43 15.15 -2.08
C LEU A 71 -3.78 15.80 -1.71
N PHE A 72 -3.74 16.93 -1.02
CA PHE A 72 -4.94 17.68 -0.64
C PHE A 72 -5.74 18.13 -1.87
N LEU A 73 -5.09 18.73 -2.87
CA LEU A 73 -5.74 19.18 -4.10
C LEU A 73 -6.37 18.02 -4.89
N MET A 74 -5.65 16.91 -5.02
CA MET A 74 -6.13 15.72 -5.74
C MET A 74 -7.43 15.18 -5.13
N ARG A 75 -7.58 15.24 -3.81
CA ARG A 75 -8.80 14.80 -3.12
C ARG A 75 -9.91 15.84 -3.19
N GLU A 76 -9.62 17.06 -2.76
CA GLU A 76 -10.63 18.07 -2.47
C GLU A 76 -11.14 18.82 -3.70
N GLU A 77 -10.33 18.92 -4.75
CA GLU A 77 -10.70 19.67 -5.96
C GLU A 77 -10.93 18.73 -7.13
N TYR A 78 -9.92 17.93 -7.48
CA TYR A 78 -9.97 17.13 -8.70
C TYR A 78 -10.80 15.86 -8.53
N GLY A 79 -10.62 15.13 -7.43
CA GLY A 79 -11.45 13.98 -7.07
C GLY A 79 -12.92 14.36 -6.85
N ALA A 80 -13.17 15.51 -6.22
CA ALA A 80 -14.52 16.05 -6.05
C ALA A 80 -15.22 16.29 -7.40
N ALA A 81 -14.54 16.92 -8.38
CA ALA A 81 -15.09 17.13 -9.71
C ALA A 81 -15.42 15.81 -10.44
N VAL A 82 -14.57 14.79 -10.29
CA VAL A 82 -14.82 13.45 -10.87
C VAL A 82 -16.02 12.78 -10.18
N ASN A 83 -16.14 12.86 -8.85
CA ASN A 83 -17.29 12.35 -8.12
C ASN A 83 -18.60 13.00 -8.57
N GLU A 84 -18.63 14.33 -8.66
CA GLU A 84 -19.81 15.09 -9.11
C GLU A 84 -20.22 14.66 -10.53
N PHE A 85 -19.22 14.48 -11.40
CA PHE A 85 -19.47 14.06 -12.77
C PHE A 85 -20.00 12.63 -12.89
N LEU A 86 -19.42 11.68 -12.15
CA LEU A 86 -19.79 10.27 -12.22
C LEU A 86 -21.11 9.97 -11.51
N GLY A 87 -21.32 10.55 -10.32
CA GLY A 87 -22.50 10.32 -9.49
C GLY A 87 -22.65 8.88 -8.97
N ARG A 88 -21.60 8.05 -9.08
CA ARG A 88 -21.57 6.65 -8.66
C ARG A 88 -20.14 6.19 -8.40
N GLU A 89 -20.00 5.08 -7.68
CA GLU A 89 -18.72 4.39 -7.56
C GLU A 89 -18.33 3.71 -8.88
N VAL A 90 -17.03 3.64 -9.11
CA VAL A 90 -16.37 3.09 -10.29
C VAL A 90 -15.11 2.34 -9.83
N PRO A 91 -14.44 1.56 -10.69
CA PRO A 91 -13.14 1.00 -10.35
C PRO A 91 -12.13 2.09 -9.93
N GLN A 92 -11.36 1.84 -8.86
CA GLN A 92 -10.47 2.85 -8.27
C GLN A 92 -9.46 3.40 -9.29
N HIS A 93 -8.88 2.55 -10.13
CA HIS A 93 -7.93 2.96 -11.15
C HIS A 93 -8.55 3.89 -12.22
N ALA A 94 -9.82 3.66 -12.58
CA ALA A 94 -10.53 4.55 -13.48
C ALA A 94 -10.81 5.91 -12.82
N PHE A 95 -11.20 5.91 -11.55
CA PHE A 95 -11.36 7.14 -10.77
C PHE A 95 -10.06 7.95 -10.69
N ASP A 96 -8.95 7.28 -10.39
CA ASP A 96 -7.62 7.89 -10.29
C ASP A 96 -7.14 8.47 -11.62
N GLY A 97 -7.25 7.70 -12.70
CA GLY A 97 -6.85 8.17 -14.02
C GLY A 97 -7.71 9.33 -14.53
N MET A 98 -9.03 9.31 -14.25
CA MET A 98 -9.89 10.46 -14.49
C MET A 98 -9.43 11.70 -13.70
N GLY A 99 -9.06 11.52 -12.43
CA GLY A 99 -8.49 12.58 -11.60
C GLY A 99 -7.20 13.16 -12.20
N SER A 100 -6.29 12.32 -12.70
CA SER A 100 -5.08 12.76 -13.39
C SER A 100 -5.39 13.62 -14.63
N VAL A 101 -6.38 13.21 -15.42
CA VAL A 101 -6.81 13.95 -16.62
C VAL A 101 -7.38 15.32 -16.23
N VAL A 102 -8.23 15.38 -15.20
CA VAL A 102 -8.83 16.62 -14.68
C VAL A 102 -7.77 17.53 -14.09
N PHE A 103 -6.80 17.01 -13.35
CA PHE A 103 -5.67 17.78 -12.84
C PHE A 103 -4.93 18.50 -13.98
N ASN A 104 -4.60 17.76 -15.04
CA ASN A 104 -3.79 18.30 -16.15
C ASN A 104 -4.58 19.19 -17.12
N ALA A 105 -5.81 18.83 -17.47
CA ALA A 105 -6.59 19.49 -18.53
C ALA A 105 -7.75 20.34 -17.99
N GLY A 106 -7.95 20.36 -16.66
CA GLY A 106 -9.04 21.04 -15.97
C GLY A 106 -10.38 20.31 -16.06
N ALA A 107 -11.28 20.57 -15.12
CA ALA A 107 -12.60 19.90 -15.05
C ALA A 107 -13.47 20.04 -16.31
N GLY A 108 -13.23 21.07 -17.14
CA GLY A 108 -13.92 21.23 -18.42
C GLY A 108 -13.72 20.04 -19.39
N THR A 109 -12.65 19.25 -19.24
CA THR A 109 -12.44 18.03 -20.03
C THR A 109 -13.47 16.93 -19.75
N LEU A 110 -14.22 17.00 -18.64
CA LEU A 110 -15.31 16.07 -18.34
C LEU A 110 -16.51 16.23 -19.30
N THR A 111 -16.54 17.31 -20.09
CA THR A 111 -17.50 17.47 -21.20
C THR A 111 -17.05 16.75 -22.48
N ASP A 112 -15.79 16.33 -22.58
CA ASP A 112 -15.23 15.69 -23.77
C ASP A 112 -15.77 14.23 -23.91
N ARG A 113 -15.71 13.68 -25.13
CA ARG A 113 -16.30 12.37 -25.46
C ARG A 113 -15.76 11.20 -24.61
N TRP A 114 -14.48 11.24 -24.26
CA TRP A 114 -13.83 10.20 -23.45
C TRP A 114 -14.49 10.09 -22.07
N ALA A 115 -14.76 11.22 -21.42
CA ALA A 115 -15.38 11.28 -20.10
C ALA A 115 -16.83 10.79 -20.14
N GLN A 116 -17.56 11.08 -21.22
CA GLN A 116 -18.91 10.56 -21.41
C GLN A 116 -18.92 9.02 -21.57
N ALA A 117 -17.92 8.44 -22.24
CA ALA A 117 -17.75 6.98 -22.29
C ALA A 117 -17.44 6.41 -20.90
N ALA A 118 -16.51 7.03 -20.17
CA ALA A 118 -16.18 6.68 -18.79
C ALA A 118 -17.41 6.73 -17.87
N LYS A 119 -18.26 7.76 -17.97
CA LYS A 119 -19.49 7.89 -17.18
C LYS A 119 -20.44 6.70 -17.36
N ARG A 120 -20.52 6.15 -18.57
CA ARG A 120 -21.31 4.95 -18.88
C ARG A 120 -20.62 3.64 -18.46
N GLY A 121 -19.40 3.69 -17.95
CA GLY A 121 -18.61 2.52 -17.58
C GLY A 121 -17.87 1.87 -18.74
N ASP A 122 -17.79 2.54 -19.90
CA ASP A 122 -17.09 2.05 -21.09
C ASP A 122 -15.63 2.53 -21.07
N TRP A 123 -14.83 1.87 -20.24
CA TRP A 123 -13.44 2.26 -19.95
C TRP A 123 -12.51 2.10 -21.16
N MET A 124 -12.75 1.08 -21.99
CA MET A 124 -11.94 0.83 -23.19
C MET A 124 -12.17 1.92 -24.24
N THR A 125 -13.44 2.28 -24.49
CA THR A 125 -13.74 3.40 -25.40
C THR A 125 -13.27 4.73 -24.81
N ALA A 126 -13.39 4.93 -23.50
CA ALA A 126 -12.85 6.12 -22.84
C ALA A 126 -11.33 6.24 -23.06
N ALA A 127 -10.59 5.15 -22.85
CA ALA A 127 -9.16 5.09 -23.07
C ALA A 127 -8.78 5.41 -24.52
N GLU A 128 -9.41 4.79 -25.52
CA GLU A 128 -9.12 5.06 -26.93
C GLU A 128 -9.38 6.52 -27.33
N LEU A 129 -10.49 7.09 -26.87
CA LEU A 129 -10.80 8.51 -27.12
C LEU A 129 -9.80 9.44 -26.42
N LEU A 130 -9.31 9.06 -25.24
CA LEU A 130 -8.40 9.88 -24.45
C LEU A 130 -7.03 10.07 -25.14
N LYS A 131 -6.52 9.05 -25.86
CA LYS A 131 -5.20 9.07 -26.54
C LYS A 131 -5.00 10.27 -27.48
N THR A 132 -6.08 10.86 -27.98
CA THR A 132 -6.04 12.02 -28.89
C THR A 132 -6.60 13.30 -28.26
N THR A 133 -7.26 13.21 -27.12
CA THR A 133 -7.96 14.33 -26.47
C THR A 133 -6.98 15.21 -25.70
N ARG A 134 -7.11 16.54 -25.84
CA ARG A 134 -6.29 17.54 -25.11
C ARG A 134 -4.78 17.34 -25.28
N THR A 135 -4.33 16.80 -26.43
CA THR A 135 -2.91 16.57 -26.73
C THR A 135 -2.21 17.76 -27.41
N THR A 136 -2.89 18.90 -27.50
CA THR A 136 -2.40 20.09 -28.19
C THR A 136 -2.33 21.30 -27.26
N ALA A 137 -1.35 22.17 -27.48
CA ALA A 137 -1.27 23.50 -26.86
C ALA A 137 -1.07 24.55 -27.96
N LYS A 138 -1.89 25.61 -27.95
CA LYS A 138 -1.89 26.65 -29.00
C LYS A 138 -1.96 26.06 -30.43
N GLY A 139 -2.74 24.98 -30.61
CA GLY A 139 -2.91 24.30 -31.90
C GLY A 139 -1.80 23.32 -32.29
N VAL A 140 -0.71 23.22 -31.51
CA VAL A 140 0.42 22.31 -31.80
C VAL A 140 0.32 21.06 -30.95
N ARG A 141 0.45 19.88 -31.57
CA ARG A 141 0.49 18.58 -30.86
C ARG A 141 1.80 18.43 -30.09
N LEU A 142 1.71 18.18 -28.79
CA LEU A 142 2.88 18.06 -27.91
C LEU A 142 3.14 16.61 -27.56
N LYS A 143 4.35 16.11 -27.83
CA LYS A 143 4.74 14.72 -27.53
C LYS A 143 4.54 14.37 -26.06
N GLY A 144 4.87 15.28 -25.14
CA GLY A 144 4.67 15.07 -23.70
C GLY A 144 3.20 14.87 -23.32
N LEU A 145 2.29 15.69 -23.87
CA LEU A 145 0.85 15.52 -23.63
C LEU A 145 0.31 14.22 -24.26
N VAL A 146 0.82 13.83 -25.42
CA VAL A 146 0.45 12.53 -26.03
C VAL A 146 0.89 11.38 -25.14
N SER A 147 2.13 11.38 -24.64
CA SER A 147 2.62 10.34 -23.71
C SER A 147 1.75 10.27 -22.46
N ARG A 148 1.50 11.41 -21.81
CA ARG A 148 0.63 11.49 -20.63
C ARG A 148 -0.76 10.90 -20.87
N ARG A 149 -1.40 11.24 -22.00
CA ARG A 149 -2.72 10.71 -22.34
C ARG A 149 -2.71 9.20 -22.61
N LEU A 150 -1.59 8.64 -23.09
CA LEU A 150 -1.44 7.19 -23.24
C LEU A 150 -1.36 6.53 -21.86
N ASP A 151 -0.51 7.04 -20.97
CA ASP A 151 -0.35 6.52 -19.61
C ASP A 151 -1.69 6.53 -18.84
N GLU A 152 -2.43 7.64 -18.93
CA GLU A 152 -3.75 7.77 -18.27
C GLU A 152 -4.82 6.89 -18.92
N ALA A 153 -4.77 6.70 -20.24
CA ALA A 153 -5.67 5.79 -20.92
C ALA A 153 -5.45 4.34 -20.45
N GLU A 154 -4.20 3.96 -20.20
CA GLU A 154 -3.83 2.65 -19.69
C GLU A 154 -4.21 2.47 -18.23
N LEU A 155 -3.98 3.48 -17.39
CA LEU A 155 -4.49 3.48 -16.01
C LEU A 155 -6.02 3.35 -15.96
N ILE A 156 -6.75 4.09 -16.81
CA ILE A 156 -8.22 4.04 -16.84
C ILE A 156 -8.74 2.67 -17.28
N SER A 157 -8.10 2.05 -18.28
CA SER A 157 -8.60 0.80 -18.88
C SER A 157 -8.07 -0.48 -18.22
N LEU A 158 -6.81 -0.50 -17.81
CA LEU A 158 -6.11 -1.69 -17.31
C LEU A 158 -5.75 -1.61 -15.83
N GLY A 159 -5.70 -0.40 -15.27
CA GLY A 159 -5.26 -0.21 -13.89
C GLY A 159 -3.76 -0.34 -13.69
N ASP A 160 -2.97 -0.09 -14.72
CA ASP A 160 -1.51 -0.13 -14.62
C ASP A 160 -0.95 1.19 -14.08
N TYR A 161 -0.52 1.16 -12.82
CA TYR A 161 0.14 2.29 -12.15
C TYR A 161 1.66 2.35 -12.40
N THR A 162 2.23 1.37 -13.11
CA THR A 162 3.68 1.31 -13.38
C THR A 162 4.09 2.21 -14.55
N ILE A 163 3.13 2.62 -15.37
CA ILE A 163 3.32 3.39 -16.60
C ILE A 163 3.31 4.89 -16.26
N GLY A 164 4.29 5.64 -16.76
CA GLY A 164 4.49 7.06 -16.41
C GLY A 164 5.50 7.33 -15.26
N ARG A 165 6.10 6.30 -14.66
CA ARG A 165 7.23 6.47 -13.71
C ARG A 165 8.53 6.75 -14.46
N PRO A 166 9.28 7.84 -14.17
CA PRO A 166 10.69 7.88 -14.52
C PRO A 166 11.44 6.84 -13.66
N ALA A 167 12.17 5.93 -14.31
CA ALA A 167 12.87 4.80 -13.69
C ALA A 167 14.03 5.18 -12.74
N GLU A 168 14.30 6.48 -12.53
CA GLU A 168 15.54 6.99 -11.92
C GLU A 168 15.39 7.57 -10.49
N ASP A 169 14.18 7.89 -10.01
CA ASP A 169 13.99 8.49 -8.68
C ASP A 169 13.40 7.49 -7.66
N ALA A 170 14.26 6.57 -7.25
CA ALA A 170 14.20 5.85 -5.98
C ALA A 170 13.44 6.58 -4.85
N MET A 171 12.22 6.18 -4.43
CA MET A 171 11.43 6.78 -3.33
C MET A 171 10.76 8.14 -3.56
N ALA A 172 10.62 8.63 -4.80
CA ALA A 172 9.95 9.91 -5.06
C ALA A 172 8.46 9.98 -4.63
N ASP A 173 7.78 8.83 -4.53
CA ASP A 173 6.38 8.65 -4.12
C ASP A 173 6.22 8.11 -2.68
N GLY A 174 7.33 8.04 -1.93
CA GLY A 174 7.35 7.45 -0.58
C GLY A 174 7.28 5.92 -0.56
N MET A 175 7.48 5.27 -1.71
CA MET A 175 7.39 3.83 -1.89
C MET A 175 8.49 3.31 -2.82
N LEU A 176 8.78 2.02 -2.73
CA LEU A 176 9.72 1.34 -3.62
C LEU A 176 9.07 0.12 -4.28
N VAL A 177 9.22 -0.02 -5.59
CA VAL A 177 8.65 -1.15 -6.36
C VAL A 177 9.63 -1.74 -7.36
N ARG A 178 9.29 -2.93 -7.89
CA ARG A 178 10.08 -3.59 -8.92
C ARG A 178 10.28 -2.73 -10.16
N GLY A 179 11.51 -2.77 -10.67
CA GLY A 179 11.96 -1.98 -11.81
C GLY A 179 12.69 -0.70 -11.42
N GLU A 180 12.52 -0.23 -10.18
CA GLU A 180 13.22 0.95 -9.70
C GLU A 180 14.69 0.71 -9.39
N LYS A 181 15.48 1.79 -9.46
CA LYS A 181 16.91 1.74 -9.20
C LYS A 181 17.38 2.93 -8.35
N GLY A 182 18.53 2.77 -7.69
CA GLY A 182 19.22 3.83 -6.99
C GLY A 182 19.41 3.58 -5.49
N SER A 183 19.94 4.59 -4.80
CA SER A 183 20.38 4.49 -3.40
C SER A 183 19.24 4.14 -2.42
N ALA A 184 18.00 4.50 -2.73
CA ALA A 184 16.84 4.17 -1.93
C ALA A 184 16.49 2.67 -2.01
N VAL A 185 16.57 2.07 -3.20
CA VAL A 185 16.46 0.61 -3.39
C VAL A 185 17.60 -0.10 -2.68
N GLU A 186 18.82 0.42 -2.80
CA GLU A 186 19.99 -0.15 -2.14
C GLU A 186 19.86 -0.12 -0.61
N LYS A 187 19.26 0.95 -0.06
CA LYS A 187 18.92 1.04 1.36
C LYS A 187 17.85 0.01 1.75
N LEU A 188 16.77 -0.12 0.98
CA LEU A 188 15.75 -1.13 1.22
C LEU A 188 16.34 -2.55 1.24
N GLN A 189 17.18 -2.89 0.26
CA GLN A 189 17.87 -4.18 0.19
C GLN A 189 18.75 -4.42 1.44
N ARG A 190 19.46 -3.40 1.93
CA ARG A 190 20.23 -3.49 3.18
C ARG A 190 19.34 -3.69 4.41
N ASP A 191 18.23 -2.98 4.50
CA ASP A 191 17.30 -3.08 5.64
C ASP A 191 16.63 -4.46 5.66
N LEU A 192 16.23 -4.98 4.49
CA LEU A 192 15.73 -6.36 4.33
C LEU A 192 16.80 -7.41 4.67
N GLN A 193 18.04 -7.19 4.25
CA GLN A 193 19.16 -8.08 4.57
C GLN A 193 19.44 -8.10 6.07
N THR A 194 19.43 -6.94 6.72
CA THR A 194 19.60 -6.81 8.17
C THR A 194 18.45 -7.48 8.94
N SER A 195 17.24 -7.41 8.39
CA SER A 195 16.05 -8.06 8.94
C SER A 195 15.98 -9.57 8.66
N GLY A 196 16.91 -10.12 7.85
CA GLY A 196 16.99 -11.55 7.53
C GLY A 196 16.18 -12.02 6.31
N PHE A 197 15.62 -11.10 5.52
CA PHE A 197 14.75 -11.40 4.38
C PHE A 197 15.44 -11.23 3.02
N TYR A 198 16.71 -10.80 2.98
CA TYR A 198 17.50 -10.62 1.74
C TYR A 198 18.91 -11.21 1.86
N SER A 199 18.97 -12.49 2.22
CA SER A 199 20.20 -13.22 2.56
C SER A 199 21.08 -13.54 1.35
N ASP A 200 20.46 -13.87 0.21
CA ASP A 200 21.14 -14.35 -0.99
C ASP A 200 21.43 -13.23 -2.00
N GLY A 201 20.85 -12.05 -1.78
CA GLY A 201 20.99 -10.87 -2.65
C GLY A 201 22.07 -9.91 -2.15
N LYS A 202 22.89 -9.40 -3.08
CA LYS A 202 23.76 -8.25 -2.79
C LYS A 202 22.97 -6.96 -3.00
N PRO A 203 22.95 -6.01 -2.06
CA PRO A 203 22.40 -4.68 -2.30
C PRO A 203 23.13 -4.02 -3.46
N ASP A 204 22.46 -3.91 -4.60
CA ASP A 204 22.99 -3.41 -5.86
C ASP A 204 22.23 -2.18 -6.37
N GLY A 205 21.22 -1.75 -5.60
CA GLY A 205 20.35 -0.64 -5.95
C GLY A 205 19.42 -0.96 -7.11
N ASN A 206 19.19 -2.24 -7.47
CA ASN A 206 18.20 -2.63 -8.47
C ASN A 206 17.05 -3.39 -7.82
N PHE A 207 15.82 -2.89 -7.96
CA PHE A 207 14.65 -3.55 -7.41
C PHE A 207 14.20 -4.63 -8.41
N GLY A 208 14.90 -5.77 -8.38
CA GLY A 208 14.60 -6.94 -9.19
C GLY A 208 13.66 -7.94 -8.52
N PRO A 209 13.41 -9.10 -9.15
CA PRO A 209 12.54 -10.15 -8.62
C PRO A 209 12.96 -10.66 -7.23
N GLY A 210 14.27 -10.71 -6.95
CA GLY A 210 14.76 -11.09 -5.63
C GLY A 210 14.42 -10.06 -4.55
N THR A 211 14.47 -8.77 -4.87
CA THR A 211 14.11 -7.70 -3.94
C THR A 211 12.60 -7.71 -3.68
N GLU A 212 11.80 -7.92 -4.72
CA GLU A 212 10.33 -8.09 -4.62
C GLU A 212 9.96 -9.26 -3.71
N ALA A 213 10.55 -10.44 -3.94
CA ALA A 213 10.29 -11.63 -3.12
C ALA A 213 10.64 -11.40 -1.64
N ALA A 214 11.77 -10.73 -1.37
CA ALA A 214 12.17 -10.38 -0.01
C ALA A 214 11.22 -9.38 0.66
N VAL A 215 10.70 -8.40 -0.08
CA VAL A 215 9.68 -7.48 0.43
C VAL A 215 8.40 -8.23 0.78
N MET A 216 7.91 -9.10 -0.10
CA MET A 216 6.71 -9.92 0.15
C MET A 216 6.88 -10.81 1.37
N GLU A 217 8.04 -11.46 1.52
CA GLU A 217 8.33 -12.32 2.66
C GLU A 217 8.39 -11.55 3.97
N PHE A 218 9.06 -10.39 3.96
CA PHE A 218 9.07 -9.48 5.09
C PHE A 218 7.64 -9.05 5.45
N GLN A 219 6.84 -8.60 4.49
CA GLN A 219 5.46 -8.15 4.69
C GLN A 219 4.60 -9.24 5.33
N ARG A 220 4.70 -10.48 4.81
CA ARG A 220 4.01 -11.64 5.37
C ARG A 220 4.42 -11.91 6.82
N SER A 221 5.71 -11.72 7.13
CA SER A 221 6.23 -11.94 8.50
C SER A 221 5.71 -10.94 9.53
N VAL A 222 5.42 -9.70 9.10
CA VAL A 222 4.92 -8.63 9.98
C VAL A 222 3.40 -8.42 9.89
N GLY A 223 2.69 -9.29 9.16
CA GLY A 223 1.23 -9.24 9.02
C GLY A 223 0.73 -8.09 8.14
N LEU A 224 1.54 -7.63 7.19
CA LEU A 224 1.13 -6.72 6.12
C LEU A 224 0.70 -7.52 4.88
N ASP A 225 -0.05 -6.85 4.00
CA ASP A 225 -0.36 -7.38 2.67
C ASP A 225 0.96 -7.60 1.90
N ASP A 226 1.16 -8.79 1.32
CA ASP A 226 2.41 -9.20 0.65
C ASP A 226 2.44 -8.81 -0.82
N ASP A 227 2.12 -7.54 -1.09
CA ASP A 227 2.01 -6.96 -2.44
C ASP A 227 3.36 -6.68 -3.12
N GLY A 228 4.50 -6.94 -2.45
CA GLY A 228 5.85 -6.80 -3.03
C GLY A 228 6.33 -5.36 -3.12
N PHE A 229 5.72 -4.52 -2.31
CA PHE A 229 5.56 -3.10 -2.51
C PHE A 229 6.03 -2.40 -1.23
N ALA A 230 7.21 -1.80 -1.28
CA ALA A 230 7.84 -1.21 -0.10
C ALA A 230 7.36 0.23 0.13
N GLY A 231 6.09 0.39 0.50
CA GLY A 231 5.46 1.67 0.86
C GLY A 231 5.72 2.09 2.31
N PRO A 232 5.15 3.23 2.79
CA PRO A 232 5.45 3.79 4.11
C PRO A 232 5.22 2.83 5.29
N ARG A 233 4.21 1.96 5.20
CA ARG A 233 3.94 0.92 6.22
C ARG A 233 5.05 -0.13 6.26
N THR A 234 5.46 -0.63 5.09
CA THR A 234 6.54 -1.60 4.93
C THR A 234 7.89 -1.01 5.36
N LEU A 235 8.20 0.20 4.90
CA LEU A 235 9.44 0.90 5.25
C LEU A 235 9.54 1.22 6.75
N ARG A 236 8.43 1.62 7.37
CA ARG A 236 8.37 1.84 8.82
C ARG A 236 8.54 0.54 9.60
N ALA A 237 7.85 -0.52 9.20
CA ALA A 237 8.02 -1.83 9.81
C ALA A 237 9.46 -2.33 9.70
N LEU A 238 10.15 -2.08 8.58
CA LEU A 238 11.57 -2.41 8.42
C LEU A 238 12.45 -1.62 9.38
N VAL A 239 12.21 -0.31 9.53
CA VAL A 239 12.92 0.53 10.50
C VAL A 239 12.72 0.03 11.93
N ASP A 240 11.49 -0.35 12.29
CA ASP A 240 11.16 -0.89 13.62
C ASP A 240 11.81 -2.28 13.83
N ALA A 241 11.95 -3.09 12.77
CA ALA A 241 12.58 -4.40 12.83
C ALA A 241 14.12 -4.35 12.95
N ILE A 242 14.76 -3.34 12.35
CA ILE A 242 16.23 -3.14 12.41
C ILE A 242 16.67 -2.22 13.55
N ALA A 243 15.75 -1.52 14.21
CA ALA A 243 16.08 -0.72 15.37
C ALA A 243 16.70 -1.63 16.45
N PRO A 244 17.85 -1.26 17.04
CA PRO A 244 18.38 -1.99 18.17
C PRO A 244 17.30 -1.97 19.24
N ARG A 245 16.74 -3.15 19.54
CA ARG A 245 15.77 -3.36 20.61
C ARG A 245 16.31 -2.61 21.81
N ALA A 246 15.65 -1.52 22.21
CA ALA A 246 16.05 -0.76 23.38
C ALA A 246 16.11 -1.78 24.52
N VAL A 247 17.34 -2.15 24.87
CA VAL A 247 17.60 -2.97 26.04
C VAL A 247 16.98 -2.18 27.17
N ALA A 248 15.99 -2.77 27.82
CA ALA A 248 15.42 -2.23 29.04
C ALA A 248 16.59 -1.81 29.94
N VAL A 249 16.57 -0.54 30.35
CA VAL A 249 17.59 0.04 31.24
C VAL A 249 17.81 -0.93 32.41
N PRO A 250 19.05 -1.41 32.65
CA PRO A 250 19.30 -2.36 33.70
C PRO A 250 19.12 -1.69 35.06
N ILE A 251 18.30 -2.28 35.93
CA ILE A 251 18.40 -2.04 37.38
C ILE A 251 19.81 -2.54 37.79
N PRO A 252 20.63 -1.74 38.47
CA PRO A 252 21.98 -2.16 38.84
C PRO A 252 21.92 -3.33 39.84
N THR A 253 22.49 -4.47 39.48
CA THR A 253 22.81 -5.53 40.45
C THR A 253 24.06 -5.13 41.25
N PRO A 254 24.14 -5.44 42.56
CA PRO A 254 25.41 -5.33 43.27
C PRO A 254 26.37 -6.42 42.78
N ARG A 255 27.61 -5.99 42.52
CA ARG A 255 28.83 -6.76 42.17
C ARG A 255 29.46 -7.40 43.43
N PRO A 256 30.56 -8.18 43.34
CA PRO A 256 31.11 -9.12 42.31
C PRO A 256 31.12 -10.57 42.88
N GLU A 257 31.50 -11.62 42.13
CA GLU A 257 32.87 -12.19 42.19
C GLU A 257 33.15 -13.17 41.04
N VAL A 258 34.45 -13.36 40.77
CA VAL A 258 35.12 -13.69 39.50
C VAL A 258 35.56 -15.16 39.48
N ASP A 259 35.61 -15.78 38.29
CA ASP A 259 36.75 -16.52 37.71
C ASP A 259 36.36 -17.68 36.74
N ALA A 260 37.13 -17.75 35.64
CA ALA A 260 37.21 -18.61 34.43
C ALA A 260 36.95 -20.14 34.54
N PRO A 261 37.11 -20.98 33.46
CA PRO A 261 36.89 -20.85 32.00
C PRO A 261 36.02 -21.99 31.39
N ALA A 262 35.90 -21.99 30.05
CA ALA A 262 35.14 -22.87 29.15
C ALA A 262 35.07 -24.39 29.46
N ALA A 263 33.86 -24.95 29.37
CA ALA A 263 33.61 -26.36 29.09
C ALA A 263 32.25 -26.54 28.35
N ILE A 264 32.27 -27.31 27.26
CA ILE A 264 31.08 -27.76 26.53
C ILE A 264 30.34 -28.76 27.42
N VAL A 265 29.08 -28.47 27.78
CA VAL A 265 28.23 -29.36 28.59
C VAL A 265 26.92 -29.60 27.85
N SER A 266 26.63 -30.87 27.54
CA SER A 266 25.32 -31.35 27.10
C SER A 266 24.27 -31.10 28.19
N ILE A 267 23.13 -30.52 27.83
CA ILE A 267 22.03 -30.26 28.78
C ILE A 267 21.10 -31.49 28.81
N PRO A 268 20.86 -32.12 29.98
CA PRO A 268 19.85 -33.18 30.11
C PRO A 268 18.42 -32.61 30.06
N ALA A 269 17.46 -33.43 29.64
CA ALA A 269 16.07 -33.09 29.30
C ALA A 269 15.19 -32.53 30.45
N SER A 270 15.77 -32.14 31.59
CA SER A 270 15.08 -31.66 32.79
C SER A 270 14.94 -30.12 32.88
N VAL A 271 15.23 -29.37 31.82
CA VAL A 271 15.17 -27.88 31.81
C VAL A 271 13.95 -27.31 31.07
N LEU A 272 13.00 -28.13 30.64
CA LEU A 272 11.75 -27.60 30.08
C LEU A 272 10.81 -27.11 31.19
N PRO A 273 10.28 -25.88 31.12
CA PRO A 273 9.31 -25.40 32.10
C PRO A 273 8.00 -26.20 31.98
N PRO A 274 7.24 -26.35 33.08
CA PRO A 274 5.97 -27.05 33.03
C PRO A 274 4.95 -26.29 32.16
N VAL A 275 4.21 -27.03 31.35
CA VAL A 275 3.07 -26.52 30.59
C VAL A 275 2.06 -25.91 31.57
N PRO A 276 1.59 -24.66 31.36
CA PRO A 276 0.63 -24.05 32.27
C PRO A 276 -0.67 -24.87 32.30
N ALA A 277 -1.10 -25.20 33.52
CA ALA A 277 -2.33 -25.95 33.75
C ALA A 277 -3.53 -25.14 33.22
N GLY A 278 -4.14 -25.63 32.14
CA GLY A 278 -5.30 -25.00 31.50
C GLY A 278 -5.34 -25.18 29.98
N LEU A 279 -4.19 -25.39 29.33
CA LEU A 279 -4.13 -25.60 27.89
C LEU A 279 -4.95 -26.81 27.40
N PRO A 280 -4.93 -27.98 28.08
CA PRO A 280 -5.75 -29.13 27.67
C PRO A 280 -7.26 -28.86 27.80
N ALA A 281 -7.68 -28.04 28.77
CA ALA A 281 -9.08 -27.67 28.96
C ALA A 281 -9.55 -26.67 27.89
N ILE A 282 -8.67 -25.76 27.46
CA ILE A 282 -8.93 -24.81 26.37
C ILE A 282 -9.07 -25.57 25.04
N VAL A 283 -8.15 -26.49 24.76
CA VAL A 283 -8.19 -27.33 23.54
C VAL A 283 -9.40 -28.26 23.53
N GLY A 284 -9.76 -28.85 24.69
CA GLY A 284 -10.98 -29.65 24.82
C GLY A 284 -12.27 -28.85 24.58
N SER A 285 -12.30 -27.59 25.04
CA SER A 285 -13.44 -26.69 24.84
C SER A 285 -13.61 -26.28 23.37
N VAL A 286 -12.49 -26.03 22.67
CA VAL A 286 -12.49 -25.71 21.24
C VAL A 286 -12.92 -26.91 20.39
N ASN A 287 -12.40 -28.10 20.67
CA ASN A 287 -12.79 -29.32 19.95
C ASN A 287 -14.27 -29.68 20.17
N LYS A 288 -14.81 -29.43 21.37
CA LYS A 288 -16.24 -29.63 21.66
C LYS A 288 -17.13 -28.62 20.94
N ALA A 289 -16.70 -27.36 20.83
CA ALA A 289 -17.42 -26.32 20.09
C ALA A 289 -17.42 -26.60 18.58
N VAL A 290 -16.29 -27.06 18.02
CA VAL A 290 -16.17 -27.45 16.61
C VAL A 290 -17.01 -28.70 16.32
N GLY A 291 -16.99 -29.71 17.19
CA GLY A 291 -17.82 -30.90 17.05
C GLY A 291 -19.33 -30.61 17.10
N ALA A 292 -19.75 -29.69 17.96
CA ALA A 292 -21.15 -29.24 18.03
C ALA A 292 -21.57 -28.44 16.78
N ALA A 293 -20.67 -27.61 16.23
CA ALA A 293 -20.92 -26.86 14.99
C ALA A 293 -21.03 -27.78 13.76
N VAL A 294 -20.19 -28.82 13.69
CA VAL A 294 -20.23 -29.83 12.61
C VAL A 294 -21.47 -30.73 12.72
N GLY A 295 -21.92 -31.04 13.95
CA GLY A 295 -23.19 -31.75 14.18
C GLY A 295 -24.43 -30.91 13.83
N ALA A 296 -24.40 -29.61 14.11
CA ALA A 296 -25.49 -28.68 13.79
C ALA A 296 -25.63 -28.40 12.28
N ALA A 297 -24.59 -28.62 11.47
CA ALA A 297 -24.66 -28.46 10.02
C ALA A 297 -25.58 -29.49 9.31
N LYS A 298 -26.13 -30.48 10.04
CA LYS A 298 -27.19 -31.38 9.55
C LYS A 298 -28.61 -30.90 9.86
N GLY A 299 -28.81 -29.76 10.53
CA GLY A 299 -30.13 -29.25 10.89
C GLY A 299 -30.17 -27.73 10.83
N SER A 300 -31.09 -27.20 10.02
CA SER A 300 -31.34 -25.78 9.78
C SER A 300 -31.49 -24.94 11.07
N ALA A 301 -30.41 -24.31 11.55
CA ALA A 301 -30.42 -23.15 12.46
C ALA A 301 -29.01 -22.56 12.66
N VAL A 302 -28.30 -22.16 11.59
CA VAL A 302 -26.91 -21.66 11.70
C VAL A 302 -26.82 -20.13 11.81
N ALA A 303 -27.91 -19.40 11.55
CA ALA A 303 -27.89 -17.94 11.52
C ALA A 303 -27.52 -17.23 12.84
N PRO A 304 -27.93 -17.69 14.05
CA PRO A 304 -27.66 -16.91 15.27
C PRO A 304 -26.26 -17.14 15.88
N ALA A 305 -25.61 -18.28 15.58
CA ALA A 305 -24.34 -18.64 16.21
C ALA A 305 -23.14 -17.93 15.55
N ILE A 306 -23.23 -17.64 14.25
CA ILE A 306 -22.17 -16.97 13.47
C ILE A 306 -22.10 -15.48 13.80
N THR A 307 -23.24 -14.84 14.10
CA THR A 307 -23.28 -13.42 14.49
C THR A 307 -22.54 -13.15 15.81
N LEU A 308 -22.49 -14.13 16.73
CA LEU A 308 -21.82 -13.98 18.03
C LEU A 308 -20.29 -14.09 17.94
N ILE A 309 -19.75 -14.79 16.93
CA ILE A 309 -18.31 -14.93 16.70
C ILE A 309 -17.77 -13.73 15.89
N GLY A 310 -18.51 -13.27 14.87
CA GLY A 310 -18.15 -12.10 14.07
C GLY A 310 -18.10 -10.80 14.88
N ALA A 311 -19.02 -10.62 15.84
CA ALA A 311 -19.07 -9.44 16.69
C ALA A 311 -17.94 -9.35 17.73
N LYS A 312 -17.27 -10.46 18.06
CA LYS A 312 -16.15 -10.49 19.02
C LYS A 312 -14.76 -10.40 18.39
N LEU A 313 -14.63 -10.67 17.09
CA LEU A 313 -13.32 -10.71 16.42
C LEU A 313 -13.10 -9.64 15.37
N GLY A 314 -14.13 -8.89 14.92
CA GLY A 314 -13.95 -7.66 14.11
C GLY A 314 -13.17 -7.79 12.79
N ILE A 315 -12.88 -9.00 12.32
CA ILE A 315 -11.93 -9.27 11.22
C ILE A 315 -12.61 -9.88 9.98
N ILE A 316 -13.91 -10.20 10.02
CA ILE A 316 -14.60 -10.80 8.88
C ILE A 316 -15.60 -9.80 8.28
N PRO A 317 -15.36 -9.29 7.05
CA PRO A 317 -16.34 -8.48 6.33
C PRO A 317 -17.66 -9.23 6.15
N ALA A 318 -18.80 -8.55 6.34
CA ALA A 318 -20.12 -9.18 6.35
C ALA A 318 -20.46 -9.95 5.06
N TRP A 319 -19.89 -9.55 3.91
CA TRP A 319 -20.10 -10.21 2.61
C TRP A 319 -19.48 -11.62 2.54
N VAL A 320 -18.49 -11.94 3.37
CA VAL A 320 -17.88 -13.29 3.46
C VAL A 320 -18.86 -14.29 4.08
N LEU A 321 -19.86 -13.81 4.83
CA LEU A 321 -20.89 -14.62 5.47
C LEU A 321 -22.13 -14.82 4.59
N GLU A 322 -22.17 -14.22 3.40
CA GLU A 322 -23.23 -14.44 2.42
C GLU A 322 -23.21 -15.91 1.95
N PRO A 323 -24.39 -16.55 1.76
CA PRO A 323 -24.48 -17.99 1.48
C PRO A 323 -23.70 -18.46 0.24
N GLU A 324 -23.52 -17.55 -0.72
CA GLU A 324 -22.83 -17.79 -1.99
C GLU A 324 -21.29 -17.90 -1.87
N TYR A 325 -20.67 -17.27 -0.87
CA TYR A 325 -19.22 -17.32 -0.66
C TYR A 325 -18.79 -18.33 0.43
N MET A 326 -19.72 -18.73 1.30
CA MET A 326 -19.49 -19.69 2.38
C MET A 326 -19.00 -21.06 1.90
N ALA A 327 -19.50 -21.54 0.76
CA ALA A 327 -19.09 -22.84 0.20
C ALA A 327 -17.63 -22.83 -0.27
N ALA A 328 -17.18 -21.75 -0.90
CA ALA A 328 -15.80 -21.58 -1.34
C ALA A 328 -14.84 -21.42 -0.16
N PHE A 329 -15.26 -20.69 0.88
CA PHE A 329 -14.45 -20.45 2.08
C PHE A 329 -14.21 -21.73 2.90
N LEU A 330 -15.23 -22.58 3.04
CA LEU A 330 -15.10 -23.90 3.69
C LEU A 330 -14.24 -24.88 2.89
N LEU A 331 -14.26 -24.79 1.56
CA LEU A 331 -13.44 -25.62 0.68
C LEU A 331 -11.96 -25.23 0.77
N ILE A 332 -11.66 -23.93 0.79
CA ILE A 332 -10.28 -23.41 0.95
C ILE A 332 -9.76 -23.70 2.36
N GLY A 333 -10.58 -23.47 3.39
CA GLY A 333 -10.22 -23.79 4.78
C GLY A 333 -9.94 -25.27 5.02
N GLY A 334 -10.75 -26.16 4.40
CA GLY A 334 -10.53 -27.60 4.44
C GLY A 334 -9.24 -28.04 3.77
N VAL A 335 -8.88 -27.42 2.64
CA VAL A 335 -7.62 -27.69 1.93
C VAL A 335 -6.40 -27.23 2.75
N VAL A 336 -6.48 -26.08 3.41
CA VAL A 336 -5.41 -25.56 4.28
C VAL A 336 -5.21 -26.45 5.50
N ILE A 337 -6.29 -26.93 6.14
CA ILE A 337 -6.21 -27.84 7.29
C ILE A 337 -5.67 -29.22 6.87
N ALA A 338 -6.09 -29.74 5.72
CA ALA A 338 -5.58 -31.01 5.18
C ALA A 338 -4.09 -30.92 4.81
N ALA A 339 -3.66 -29.79 4.22
CA ALA A 339 -2.26 -29.53 3.91
C ALA A 339 -1.41 -29.38 5.19
N ALA A 340 -1.92 -28.69 6.21
CA ALA A 340 -1.27 -28.60 7.51
C ALA A 340 -1.17 -29.96 8.20
N TRP A 341 -2.20 -30.80 8.11
CA TRP A 341 -2.18 -32.16 8.67
C TRP A 341 -1.23 -33.10 7.93
N ALA A 342 -1.18 -33.04 6.61
CA ALA A 342 -0.21 -33.78 5.79
C ALA A 342 1.23 -33.33 6.04
N PHE A 343 1.46 -32.03 6.25
CA PHE A 343 2.75 -31.49 6.63
C PHE A 343 3.17 -32.00 8.02
N ILE A 344 2.28 -31.99 9.00
CA ILE A 344 2.55 -32.48 10.37
C ILE A 344 2.77 -33.99 10.40
N SER A 345 2.05 -34.78 9.60
CA SER A 345 2.23 -36.24 9.56
C SER A 345 3.55 -36.68 8.91
N THR A 346 4.14 -35.83 8.08
CA THR A 346 5.45 -36.08 7.46
C THR A 346 6.63 -35.84 8.43
N TYR A 347 6.41 -35.13 9.55
CA TYR A 347 7.43 -34.85 10.58
C TYR A 347 7.44 -35.85 11.76
N ARG A 348 6.65 -36.93 11.71
CA ARG A 348 6.86 -38.07 12.61
C ARG A 348 7.99 -38.94 12.05
N ALA A 349 9.17 -38.84 12.65
CA ALA A 349 10.25 -39.79 12.42
C ALA A 349 9.76 -41.23 12.65
N PRO A 350 10.24 -42.23 11.87
CA PRO A 350 9.97 -43.62 12.15
C PRO A 350 10.49 -43.97 13.55
N ALA A 351 9.67 -44.68 14.32
CA ALA A 351 10.13 -45.32 15.55
C ALA A 351 11.22 -46.32 15.19
N ASN A 352 12.39 -46.18 15.79
CA ASN A 352 13.45 -47.16 15.72
C ASN A 352 12.98 -48.41 16.50
N GLU A 353 12.85 -49.54 15.82
CA GLU A 353 13.09 -50.87 16.38
C GLU A 353 14.48 -51.35 15.95
#